data_AF-A0A3N5YQS5-F1
#
_entry.id   AF-A0A3N5YQS5-F1
#
_cell.length_a   1.000
_cell.length_b   1.000
_cell.length_c   1.000
_cell.angle_alpha   90.00
_cell.angle_beta   90.00
_cell.angle_gamma   90.00
#
_symmetry.space_group_name_H-M   'P 1'
#
loop_
_entity.id
_entity.type
_entity.pdbx_description
1 polymer ?
#
loop_
_entity_poly.entity_id
_entity_poly.type
_entity_poly.pdbx_seq_one_letter_code
_entity_poly.pdbx_strand_id
1 'polypeptide(L)' 'MTSDPTASPFEVRNVTLFIWFRLFFNARFYYPVFTVLFLDFGLSLEQFALLNAAWAA' A
#
# COMPACT_ATOMS: atom_id res chain seq x y z
N MET A 1 25.08 -9.17 -24.52
CA MET A 1 24.40 -8.21 -23.63
C MET A 1 24.55 -8.74 -22.21
N THR A 2 25.72 -8.52 -21.61
CA THR A 2 26.05 -9.01 -20.27
C THR A 2 25.57 -7.97 -19.27
N SER A 3 24.61 -8.33 -18.42
CA SER A 3 24.17 -7.49 -17.31
C SER A 3 25.35 -7.23 -16.37
N ASP A 4 25.72 -5.97 -16.19
CA ASP A 4 26.70 -5.57 -15.20
C ASP A 4 26.17 -5.98 -13.81
N PRO A 5 26.90 -6.82 -13.05
CA PRO A 5 26.42 -7.31 -11.74
C PRO A 5 26.29 -6.19 -10.70
N THR A 6 26.82 -5.00 -10.99
CA THR A 6 26.67 -3.80 -10.13
C THR A 6 25.45 -2.94 -10.47
N ALA A 7 24.79 -3.21 -11.61
CA ALA A 7 23.61 -2.47 -12.05
C ALA A 7 22.44 -2.67 -11.07
N SER A 8 21.76 -1.58 -10.74
CA SER A 8 20.63 -1.62 -9.82
C SER A 8 19.47 -2.35 -10.48
N PRO A 9 18.77 -3.26 -9.77
CA PRO A 9 17.56 -3.91 -10.29
C PRO A 9 16.48 -2.93 -10.75
N PHE A 10 16.50 -1.69 -10.23
CA PHE A 10 15.57 -0.62 -10.61
C PHE A 10 15.89 0.03 -11.96
N GLU A 11 17.07 -0.21 -12.54
CA GLU A 11 17.44 0.24 -13.89
C GLU A 11 16.75 -0.60 -14.97
N VAL A 12 16.31 -1.81 -14.62
CA VAL A 12 15.52 -2.66 -15.51
C VAL A 12 14.08 -2.15 -15.53
N ARG A 13 13.67 -1.52 -16.64
CA ARG A 13 12.32 -0.95 -16.81
C ARG A 13 11.18 -1.89 -16.40
N ASN A 14 11.28 -3.18 -16.75
CA ASN A 14 10.25 -4.16 -16.42
C ASN A 14 10.11 -4.37 -14.91
N VAL A 15 11.22 -4.31 -14.15
CA VAL A 15 11.20 -4.40 -12.68
C VAL A 15 10.47 -3.20 -12.09
N THR A 16 10.79 -1.98 -12.55
CA THR A 16 10.10 -0.77 -12.09
C THR A 16 8.60 -0.82 -12.37
N LEU A 17 8.21 -1.21 -13.60
CA LEU A 17 6.80 -1.31 -14.00
C LEU A 17 6.06 -2.39 -13.19
N PHE A 18 6.71 -3.51 -12.90
CA PHE A 18 6.14 -4.56 -12.07
C PHE A 18 5.89 -4.08 -10.63
N ILE A 19 6.80 -3.30 -10.06
CA ILE A 19 6.62 -2.70 -8.73
C ILE A 19 5.44 -1.72 -8.74
N TRP A 20 5.34 -0.85 -9.75
CA TRP A 20 4.21 0.06 -9.90
C TRP A 20 2.89 -0.70 -10.04
N PHE A 21 2.85 -1.76 -10.86
CA PHE A 21 1.69 -2.63 -10.97
C PHE A 21 1.31 -3.20 -9.60
N ARG A 22 2.25 -3.81 -8.87
CA ARG A 22 1.94 -4.33 -7.53
C ARG A 22 1.42 -3.24 -6.60
N LEU A 23 2.00 -2.04 -6.63
CA LEU A 23 1.54 -0.92 -5.81
C LEU A 23 0.12 -0.50 -6.18
N PHE A 24 -0.18 -0.19 -7.45
CA PHE A 24 -1.51 0.27 -7.85
C PHE A 24 -2.62 -0.78 -7.62
N PHE A 25 -2.29 -2.07 -7.72
CA PHE A 25 -3.27 -3.15 -7.57
C PHE A 25 -3.33 -3.77 -6.17
N ASN A 26 -2.33 -3.56 -5.31
CA ASN A 26 -2.32 -4.09 -3.92
C ASN A 26 -2.34 -3.00 -2.85
N ALA A 27 -2.12 -1.73 -3.20
CA ALA A 27 -2.19 -0.65 -2.23
C ALA A 27 -3.60 -0.55 -1.68
N ARG A 28 -3.73 -0.82 -0.38
CA ARG A 28 -5.01 -0.76 0.35
C ARG A 28 -5.33 0.69 0.73
N PHE A 29 -5.33 1.57 -0.26
CA PHE A 29 -5.54 3.01 -0.07
C PHE A 29 -6.92 3.35 0.50
N TYR A 30 -7.86 2.40 0.49
CA TYR A 30 -9.15 2.55 1.14
C TYR A 30 -9.06 2.72 2.66
N TYR A 31 -8.03 2.17 3.33
CA TYR A 31 -7.89 2.34 4.77
C TYR A 31 -7.70 3.79 5.22
N PRO A 32 -6.71 4.56 4.72
CA PRO A 32 -6.56 5.95 5.13
C PRO A 32 -7.78 6.80 4.78
N VAL A 33 -8.45 6.54 3.65
CA VAL A 33 -9.70 7.23 3.28
C VAL A 33 -10.81 6.93 4.32
N PHE A 34 -10.97 5.67 4.70
CA PHE A 34 -11.93 5.28 5.74
C PHE A 34 -11.54 5.84 7.11
N THR A 35 -10.25 5.85 7.47
CA THR A 35 -9.81 6.46 8.73
C THR A 35 -10.26 7.90 8.81
N VAL A 36 -10.00 8.73 7.80
CA VAL A 36 -10.45 10.14 7.80
C VAL A 36 -11.97 10.23 7.88
N LEU A 37 -12.70 9.47 7.06
CA LEU A 37 -14.16 9.46 7.06
C LEU A 37 -14.76 9.12 8.43
N PHE A 38 -14.23 8.10 9.11
CA PHE A 38 -14.76 7.68 10.41
C PHE A 38 -14.35 8.63 11.53
N LEU A 39 -13.17 9.23 11.46
CA LEU A 39 -12.77 10.31 12.38
C LEU A 39 -13.72 11.51 12.23
N ASP A 40 -14.09 11.88 11.00
CA ASP A 40 -15.07 12.95 10.73
C ASP A 40 -16.47 12.61 11.26
N PHE A 41 -16.84 11.33 11.30
CA PHE A 41 -18.08 10.84 11.92
C PHE A 41 -18.00 10.72 13.46
N GLY A 42 -16.89 11.11 14.08
CA GLY A 42 -16.72 11.13 15.54
C GLY A 42 -16.22 9.83 16.15
N LEU A 43 -15.76 8.87 15.33
CA LEU A 43 -15.08 7.67 15.82
C LEU A 43 -13.64 8.02 16.26
N SER A 44 -13.13 7.43 17.33
CA SER A 44 -11.72 7.59 17.70
C SER A 44 -10.81 6.69 16.85
N LEU A 45 -9.51 7.03 16.79
CA LEU A 45 -8.51 6.22 16.06
C LEU A 45 -8.41 4.79 16.62
N GLU A 46 -8.53 4.63 17.94
CA GLU A 46 -8.48 3.33 18.62
C GLU A 46 -9.68 2.45 18.26
N GLN A 47 -10.88 3.04 18.23
CA GLN A 47 -12.10 2.35 17.83
C GLN A 47 -12.03 1.91 16.37
N PHE A 48 -11.54 2.78 15.49
CA PHE A 48 -11.29 2.43 14.08
C PHE A 48 -10.29 1.28 13.95
N ALA A 49 -9.18 1.31 14.70
CA ALA A 49 -8.17 0.26 14.68
C ALA A 49 -8.74 -1.10 15.15
N LEU A 50 -9.57 -1.10 16.20
CA LEU A 50 -10.23 -2.31 16.68
C LEU A 50 -11.22 -2.89 15.65
N LEU A 51 -12.04 -2.03 15.04
CA LEU A 51 -12.97 -2.43 13.97
C LEU A 51 -12.24 -2.98 12.75
N ASN A 52 -11.14 -2.35 12.36
CA ASN A 52 -10.31 -2.81 11.25
C ASN A 52 -9.65 -4.16 11.56
N ALA A 53 -9.14 -4.35 12.78
CA ALA A 53 -8.60 -5.63 13.22
C ALA A 53 -9.67 -6.73 13.25
N ALA A 54 -10.88 -6.44 13.72
CA ALA A 54 -12.00 -7.37 13.74
C ALA A 54 -12.46 -7.77 12.33
N TRP A 55 -12.38 -6.86 11.36
CA TRP A 55 -12.67 -7.17 9.95
C TRP A 55 -11.55 -7.99 9.29
N ALA A 56 -10.30 -7.78 9.70
CA ALA A 56 -9.13 -8.45 9.11
C ALA A 56 -8.87 -9.87 9.65
N ALA A 57 -9.49 -10.24 10.79
CA ALA A 57 -9.42 -11.55 11.42
C ALA A 57 -10.36 -12.56 10.74
#